data_AF-A0A6B9FAW4-F1
#
_entry.id   AF-A0A6B9FAW4-F1
#
_cell.length_a   1.000
_cell.length_b   1.000
_cell.length_c   1.000
_cell.angle_alpha   90.00
_cell.angle_beta   90.00
_cell.angle_gamma   90.00
#
_symmetry.space_group_name_H-M   'P 1'
#
loop_
_entity.id
_entity.type
_entity.pdbx_description
1 polymer ?
#
loop_
_entity_poly.entity_id
_entity_poly.type
_entity_poly.pdbx_seq_one_letter_code
_entity_poly.pdbx_strand_id
1 'polypeptide(L)' 'MVSLRTRLRLLSALGLLAGLTHLLLAGRLLATARWGYDRLLAVDFDPRPNATRRVRLVGVLFLGVAALLRSLARRVGGA' A
#
# COMPACT_ATOMS: atom_id res chain seq x y z
N MET A 1 -0.96 26.31 -6.31
CA MET A 1 -1.86 25.18 -5.92
C MET A 1 -1.55 23.98 -6.82
N VAL A 2 -1.28 22.80 -6.25
CA VAL A 2 -0.96 21.59 -7.04
C VAL A 2 -2.19 21.13 -7.84
N SER A 3 -2.05 20.92 -9.16
CA SER A 3 -3.15 20.50 -10.03
C SER A 3 -3.70 19.12 -9.66
N LEU A 4 -5.00 18.90 -9.88
CA LEU A 4 -5.66 17.61 -9.63
C LEU A 4 -4.93 16.45 -10.35
N ARG A 5 -4.51 16.67 -11.60
CA ARG A 5 -3.72 15.68 -12.36
C ARG A 5 -2.44 15.29 -11.63
N THR A 6 -1.72 16.27 -11.09
CA THR A 6 -0.46 16.03 -10.36
C THR A 6 -0.72 15.26 -9.08
N ARG A 7 -1.79 15.60 -8.33
CA ARG A 7 -2.21 14.86 -7.14
C ARG A 7 -2.55 13.40 -7.47
N LEU A 8 -3.32 13.15 -8.53
CA LEU A 8 -3.68 11.79 -8.96
C LEU A 8 -2.46 10.97 -9.38
N ARG A 9 -1.49 11.58 -10.08
CA ARG A 9 -0.22 10.92 -10.45
C ARG A 9 0.61 10.58 -9.21
N LEU A 10 0.71 11.50 -8.25
CA LEU A 10 1.43 11.27 -7.00
C LEU A 10 0.79 10.14 -6.19
N LEU A 11 -0.53 10.18 -6.00
CA LEU A 11 -1.26 9.13 -5.29
C LEU A 11 -1.14 7.77 -5.98
N SER A 12 -1.16 7.75 -7.32
CA SER A 12 -0.91 6.53 -8.10
C SER A 12 0.50 5.98 -7.86
N ALA A 13 1.55 6.83 -7.85
CA ALA A 13 2.91 6.40 -7.58
C ALA A 13 3.08 5.87 -6.14
N LEU A 14 2.51 6.56 -5.15
CA LEU A 14 2.51 6.12 -3.76
C LEU A 14 1.75 4.79 -3.58
N GLY A 15 0.58 4.65 -4.22
CA GLY A 15 -0.19 3.42 -4.20
C GLY A 15 0.56 2.25 -4.85
N LEU A 16 1.28 2.49 -5.95
CA LEU A 16 2.13 1.50 -6.60
C LEU A 16 3.24 1.03 -5.65
N LEU A 17 3.96 1.97 -5.03
CA LEU A 17 5.03 1.65 -4.07
C LEU A 17 4.49 0.88 -2.86
N ALA A 18 3.37 1.32 -2.30
CA ALA A 18 2.70 0.62 -1.20
C ALA A 18 2.29 -0.80 -1.61
N GLY A 19 1.69 -0.96 -2.78
CA GLY A 19 1.28 -2.26 -3.32
C GLY A 19 2.44 -3.24 -3.50
N LEU A 20 3.54 -2.78 -4.11
CA LEU A 20 4.75 -3.59 -4.27
C LEU A 20 5.37 -3.96 -2.92
N THR A 21 5.42 -3.02 -1.98
CA THR A 21 5.92 -3.27 -0.63
C THR A 21 5.09 -4.36 0.06
N HIS A 22 3.76 -4.30 0.01
CA HIS A 22 2.90 -5.30 0.62
C HIS A 22 2.99 -6.66 -0.07
N LEU A 23 3.15 -6.69 -1.40
CA LEU A 23 3.20 -7.94 -2.16
C LEU A 23 4.52 -8.69 -1.92
N LEU A 24 5.65 -7.96 -2.01
CA LEU A 24 6.99 -8.53 -1.99
C LEU A 24 7.53 -8.67 -0.57
N LEU A 25 7.17 -7.75 0.33
CA LEU A 25 7.76 -7.64 1.67
C LEU A 25 6.78 -7.99 2.80
N ALA A 26 5.67 -8.70 2.51
CA ALA A 26 4.66 -9.06 3.50
C ALA A 26 5.22 -9.65 4.81
N GLY A 27 6.18 -10.58 4.71
CA GLY A 27 6.80 -11.19 5.89
C GLY A 27 7.62 -10.19 6.71
N ARG A 28 8.36 -9.30 6.04
CA ARG A 28 9.12 -8.22 6.70
C ARG A 28 8.19 -7.21 7.36
N LEU A 29 7.09 -6.84 6.70
CA LEU A 29 6.08 -5.95 7.30
C LEU A 29 5.50 -6.54 8.58
N LEU A 30 5.18 -7.83 8.61
CA LEU A 30 4.70 -8.50 9.81
C LEU A 30 5.78 -8.59 10.90
N ALA A 31 7.04 -8.80 10.55
CA ALA A 31 8.15 -8.78 11.49
C ALA A 31 8.38 -7.38 12.09
N THR A 32 8.37 -6.34 11.25
CA THR A 32 8.46 -4.94 11.69
C THR A 32 7.28 -4.58 12.59
N ALA A 33 6.06 -5.02 12.25
CA ALA A 33 4.89 -4.82 13.09
C ALA A 33 5.08 -5.51 14.44
N ARG A 34 5.48 -6.80 14.46
CA ARG A 34 5.75 -7.52 15.71
C ARG A 34 6.75 -6.77 16.59
N TRP A 35 7.87 -6.36 16.02
CA TRP A 35 8.90 -5.61 16.74
C TRP A 35 8.36 -4.29 17.29
N GLY A 36 7.61 -3.52 16.49
CA GLY A 36 7.08 -2.23 16.92
C GLY A 36 6.01 -2.36 18.01
N TYR A 37 5.13 -3.35 17.89
CA TYR A 37 4.11 -3.64 18.89
C TYR A 37 4.74 -4.07 20.22
N ASP A 38 5.74 -4.95 20.18
CA ASP A 38 6.50 -5.37 21.36
C ASP A 38 7.23 -4.18 22.02
N ARG A 39 8.02 -3.43 21.25
CA ARG A 39 8.96 -2.43 21.80
C ARG A 39 8.36 -1.08 22.12
N LEU A 40 7.40 -0.61 21.33
CA LEU A 40 6.88 0.74 21.45
C LEU A 40 5.51 0.77 22.11
N LEU A 41 4.74 -0.32 21.98
CA LEU A 41 3.37 -0.39 22.46
C LEU A 41 3.19 -1.35 23.64
N ALA A 42 4.17 -2.20 23.94
CA ALA A 42 4.07 -3.26 24.94
C ALA A 42 2.84 -4.16 24.72
N VAL A 43 2.56 -4.49 23.44
CA VAL A 43 1.44 -5.34 23.02
C VAL A 43 1.96 -6.57 22.28
N ASP A 44 1.46 -7.74 22.66
CA ASP A 44 1.74 -8.98 21.93
C ASP A 44 1.09 -8.98 20.55
N PHE A 45 1.92 -9.09 19.52
CA PHE A 45 1.47 -9.23 18.13
C PHE A 45 1.52 -10.69 17.67
N ASP A 46 0.36 -11.34 17.70
CA ASP A 46 0.17 -12.70 17.18
C ASP A 46 -0.64 -12.72 15.86
N PRO A 47 0.02 -12.78 14.69
CA PRO A 47 -0.65 -12.83 13.41
C PRO A 47 -1.30 -14.20 13.18
N ARG A 48 -2.61 -14.20 12.86
CA ARG A 48 -3.36 -15.41 12.53
C ARG A 48 -2.72 -16.20 11.37
N PRO A 49 -3.01 -17.52 11.30
CA PRO A 49 -2.69 -18.32 10.11
C PRO A 49 -3.18 -17.59 8.84
N ASN A 50 -2.34 -17.52 7.81
CA ASN A 50 -2.56 -16.79 6.56
C ASN A 50 -2.40 -15.25 6.58
N ALA A 51 -1.94 -14.63 7.68
CA ALA A 51 -1.71 -13.18 7.72
C ALA A 51 -0.85 -12.68 6.56
N THR A 52 0.24 -13.39 6.22
CA THR A 52 1.11 -13.06 5.08
C THR A 52 0.34 -13.01 3.76
N ARG A 53 -0.56 -13.96 3.51
CA ARG A 53 -1.40 -13.99 2.30
C ARG A 53 -2.36 -12.81 2.28
N ARG A 54 -2.95 -12.44 3.43
CA ARG A 54 -3.84 -11.27 3.54
C ARG A 54 -3.09 -9.96 3.28
N VAL A 55 -1.87 -9.80 3.80
CA VAL A 55 -1.02 -8.64 3.50
C VAL A 55 -0.71 -8.55 2.01
N ARG A 56 -0.41 -9.68 1.36
CA ARG A 56 -0.23 -9.71 -0.11
C ARG A 56 -1.49 -9.30 -0.87
N LEU A 57 -2.68 -9.75 -0.44
CA LEU A 57 -3.95 -9.34 -1.04
C LEU A 57 -4.19 -7.83 -0.90
N VAL A 58 -3.86 -7.24 0.26
CA VAL A 58 -3.88 -5.78 0.44
C VAL A 58 -2.95 -5.11 -0.58
N GLY A 59 -1.77 -5.67 -0.83
CA GLY A 59 -0.87 -5.22 -1.89
C GLY A 59 -1.52 -5.21 -3.28
N VAL A 60 -2.23 -6.28 -3.65
CA VAL A 60 -2.98 -6.35 -4.92
C VAL A 60 -4.04 -5.25 -5.01
N LEU A 61 -4.76 -4.97 -3.92
CA LEU A 61 -5.75 -3.88 -3.89
C LEU A 61 -5.10 -2.51 -4.11
N PHE A 62 -3.96 -2.24 -3.46
CA PHE A 62 -3.20 -1.01 -3.69
C PHE A 62 -2.78 -0.85 -5.15
N LEU A 63 -2.32 -1.92 -5.80
CA LEU A 63 -1.98 -1.90 -7.23
C LEU A 63 -3.19 -1.60 -8.11
N GLY A 64 -4.35 -2.19 -7.81
CA GLY A 64 -5.60 -1.92 -8.51
C GLY A 64 -6.02 -0.45 -8.40
N VAL A 65 -5.97 0.12 -7.19
CA VAL A 65 -6.27 1.55 -6.95
C VAL A 65 -5.25 2.45 -7.68
N ALA A 66 -3.96 2.11 -7.62
CA ALA A 66 -2.92 2.87 -8.31
C ALA A 66 -3.13 2.92 -9.83
N ALA A 67 -3.52 1.80 -10.44
CA ALA A 67 -3.85 1.70 -11.86
C ALA A 67 -5.10 2.51 -12.23
N LEU A 68 -6.13 2.49 -11.37
CA LEU A 68 -7.33 3.32 -11.53
C LEU A 68 -6.99 4.81 -11.48
N LEU A 69 -6.24 5.26 -10.47
CA LEU A 69 -5.83 6.66 -10.34
C LEU A 69 -4.98 7.12 -11.51
N ARG A 70 -4.06 6.27 -12.01
CA ARG A 70 -3.29 6.56 -13.23
C ARG A 70 -4.20 6.75 -14.44
N SER A 71 -5.23 5.93 -14.56
CA SER A 71 -6.20 6.00 -15.66
C SER A 71 -7.05 7.27 -15.58
N LEU A 72 -7.49 7.66 -14.38
CA LEU A 72 -8.19 8.94 -14.16
C LEU A 72 -7.28 10.14 -14.48
N ALA A 73 -6.02 10.12 -14.05
CA ALA A 73 -5.06 11.19 -14.35
C ALA A 73 -4.80 11.38 -15.85
N ARG A 74 -4.92 10.32 -16.66
CA ARG A 74 -4.85 10.40 -18.13
C ARG A 74 -6.07 11.09 -18.72
N ARG A 75 -7.26 10.79 -18.20
CA ARG A 75 -8.54 11.40 -18.65
C ARG A 75 -8.64 12.89 -18.30
N VAL A 76 -8.17 13.28 -17.12
CA VAL A 76 -8.24 14.67 -16.58
C VAL A 76 -7.37 15.70 -17.35
N GLY A 77 -6.67 15.31 -18.40
CA GLY A 77 -6.49 16.32 -19.44
C GLY A 77 -5.94 15.76 -20.73
N GLY A 78 -6.72 14.82 -21.25
CA GLY A 78 -7.03 14.80 -22.68
C GLY A 78 -8.33 15.54 -23.02
N ALA A 79 -8.89 16.31 -22.07
CA ALA A 79 -9.88 17.37 -22.29
C ALA A 79 -9.16 18.71 -22.13
#